data_AF-A0A813G4B6-F1
#
_entry.id   AF-A0A813G4B6-F1
#
_cell.length_a   1.000
_cell.length_b   1.000
_cell.length_c   1.000
_cell.angle_alpha   90.00
_cell.angle_beta   90.00
_cell.angle_gamma   90.00
#
_symmetry.space_group_name_H-M   'P 1'
#
loop_
_entity.id
_entity.type
_entity.pdbx_description
1 polymer ?
#
loop_
_entity_poly.entity_id
_entity_poly.type
_entity_poly.pdbx_seq_one_letter_code
_entity_poly.pdbx_strand_id
1 'polypeptide(L)'
;MSMEEHVTKIMEWDEMLPAISQGAISFQCRSDDERVLKYMEALNHENTFQAVTCERAFLAALDGNCKTPIAGQAKVEDGKIRFRGLVSSPDGKQMFRIERDGDASDAVALGRGAGEEVRKEAGEKFFEEMQAYVQLIQAANEKPVRG
;
A
#
# COMPACT_ATOMS: atom_id res chain seq x y z
N MET A 1 0.20 -9.91 20.10
CA MET A 1 0.25 -9.19 21.38
C MET A 1 -0.93 -9.52 22.30
N SER A 2 -1.91 -10.36 21.90
CA SER A 2 -3.01 -10.82 22.78
C SER A 2 -3.72 -9.68 23.51
N MET A 3 -4.17 -8.69 22.73
CA MET A 3 -4.78 -7.43 23.19
C MET A 3 -6.13 -7.19 22.49
N GLU A 4 -6.76 -8.24 21.98
CA GLU A 4 -8.00 -8.15 21.18
C GLU A 4 -9.16 -7.53 21.98
N GLU A 5 -9.13 -7.63 23.31
CA GLU A 5 -10.11 -7.04 24.24
C GLU A 5 -10.13 -5.51 24.24
N HIS A 6 -9.08 -4.87 23.72
CA HIS A 6 -9.00 -3.42 23.60
C HIS A 6 -9.66 -2.88 22.33
N VAL A 7 -10.05 -3.74 21.39
CA VAL A 7 -10.68 -3.32 20.13
C VAL A 7 -12.15 -3.01 20.36
N THR A 8 -12.51 -1.72 20.34
CA THR A 8 -13.92 -1.29 20.47
C THR A 8 -14.74 -1.61 19.22
N LYS A 9 -14.13 -1.50 18.03
CA LYS A 9 -14.77 -1.77 16.75
C LYS A 9 -13.70 -2.10 15.71
N ILE A 10 -13.97 -3.13 14.89
CA ILE A 10 -13.23 -3.39 13.65
C ILE A 10 -13.87 -2.52 12.57
N MET A 11 -13.07 -1.69 11.89
CA MET A 11 -13.54 -0.85 10.80
C MET A 11 -13.52 -1.64 9.49
N GLU A 12 -14.64 -1.61 8.78
CA GLU A 12 -14.79 -2.27 7.48
C GLU A 12 -14.17 -1.43 6.35
N TRP A 13 -13.95 -2.06 5.19
CA TRP A 13 -13.28 -1.45 4.03
C TRP A 13 -13.91 -0.14 3.54
N ASP A 14 -15.23 -0.05 3.63
CA ASP A 14 -16.02 1.10 3.23
C ASP A 14 -15.96 2.26 4.25
N GLU A 15 -15.64 1.95 5.51
CA GLU A 15 -15.46 2.94 6.57
C GLU A 15 -14.02 3.47 6.60
N MET A 16 -13.03 2.58 6.59
CA MET A 16 -11.61 2.95 6.60
C MET A 16 -10.78 1.95 5.80
N LEU A 17 -10.35 2.36 4.61
CA LEU A 17 -9.48 1.54 3.80
C LEU A 17 -8.09 1.43 4.45
N PRO A 18 -7.52 0.22 4.60
CA PRO A 18 -6.23 0.06 5.24
C PRO A 18 -5.08 0.71 4.47
N ALA A 19 -4.00 1.00 5.19
CA ALA A 19 -2.72 1.33 4.57
C ALA A 19 -2.20 0.16 3.74
N ILE A 20 -1.43 0.48 2.71
CA ILE A 20 -0.77 -0.51 1.84
C ILE A 20 -0.01 -1.52 2.68
N SER A 21 -0.31 -2.81 2.47
CA SER A 21 0.30 -3.95 3.14
C SER A 21 0.11 -4.01 4.65
N GLN A 22 -0.93 -3.35 5.19
CA GLN A 22 -1.24 -3.42 6.62
C GLN A 22 -1.49 -4.87 7.06
N GLY A 23 -0.81 -5.28 8.13
CA GLY A 23 -0.91 -6.64 8.69
C GLY A 23 -0.03 -7.69 8.02
N ALA A 24 0.63 -7.36 6.89
CA ALA A 24 1.60 -8.25 6.25
C ALA A 24 2.98 -8.13 6.91
N ILE A 25 3.69 -9.26 7.05
CA ILE A 25 5.09 -9.31 7.45
C ILE A 25 5.91 -9.68 6.23
N SER A 26 6.96 -8.91 5.96
CA SER A 26 7.89 -9.17 4.86
C SER A 26 9.28 -9.48 5.39
N PHE A 27 9.99 -10.36 4.68
CA PHE A 27 11.38 -10.66 4.93
C PHE A 27 12.22 -10.12 3.77
N GLN A 28 13.40 -9.61 4.06
CA GLN A 28 14.36 -9.14 3.05
C GLN A 28 15.67 -9.88 3.23
N CYS A 29 16.22 -10.37 2.13
CA CYS A 29 17.57 -10.94 2.08
C CYS A 29 18.27 -10.50 0.79
N ARG A 30 19.55 -10.86 0.66
CA ARG A 30 20.26 -10.69 -0.61
C ARG A 30 19.69 -11.67 -1.64
N SER A 31 19.60 -11.23 -2.88
CA SER A 31 19.06 -12.03 -3.98
C SER A 31 19.91 -13.25 -4.35
N ASP A 32 21.17 -13.29 -3.94
CA ASP A 32 22.12 -14.37 -4.21
C ASP A 32 22.28 -15.37 -3.04
N ASP A 33 21.55 -15.19 -1.94
CA ASP A 33 21.59 -16.08 -0.77
C ASP A 33 20.56 -17.23 -0.92
N GLU A 34 20.84 -18.18 -1.82
CA GLU A 34 19.96 -19.31 -2.15
C GLU A 34 19.49 -20.09 -0.92
N ARG A 35 20.36 -20.21 0.09
CA ARG A 35 20.03 -20.90 1.33
C ARG A 35 18.90 -20.19 2.08
N VAL A 36 18.97 -18.86 2.18
CA VAL A 36 17.94 -18.06 2.84
C VAL A 36 16.66 -18.02 2.01
N LEU A 37 16.76 -17.89 0.69
CA LEU A 37 15.60 -17.90 -0.21
C LEU A 37 14.76 -19.18 -0.04
N LYS A 38 15.41 -20.34 0.07
CA LYS A 38 14.71 -21.62 0.31
C LYS A 38 13.91 -21.65 1.61
N TYR A 39 14.39 -21.00 2.68
CA TYR A 39 13.61 -20.89 3.92
C TYR A 39 12.44 -19.93 3.78
N MET A 40 12.62 -18.84 3.03
CA MET A 40 11.55 -17.86 2.77
C MET A 40 10.41 -18.45 1.95
N GLU A 41 10.72 -19.27 0.93
CA GLU A 41 9.70 -19.98 0.13
C GLU A 41 8.77 -20.82 1.00
N ALA A 42 9.30 -21.53 2.00
CA ALA A 42 8.50 -22.35 2.91
C ALA A 42 7.60 -21.53 3.86
N LEU A 43 7.93 -20.25 4.09
CA LEU A 43 7.14 -19.32 4.92
C LEU A 43 6.18 -18.46 4.09
N ASN A 44 6.34 -18.44 2.77
CA ASN A 44 5.56 -17.57 1.90
C ASN A 44 4.11 -18.05 1.80
N HIS A 45 3.17 -17.13 1.97
CA HIS A 45 1.77 -17.36 1.71
C HIS A 45 1.39 -16.70 0.39
N GLU A 46 1.16 -17.51 -0.64
CA GLU A 46 0.99 -17.04 -2.03
C GLU A 46 -0.10 -15.98 -2.19
N ASN A 47 -1.27 -16.17 -1.58
CA ASN A 47 -2.37 -15.21 -1.66
C ASN A 47 -2.00 -13.86 -1.03
N THR A 48 -1.28 -13.86 0.09
CA THR A 48 -0.79 -12.61 0.70
C THR A 48 0.28 -11.96 -0.16
N PHE A 49 1.17 -12.77 -0.75
CA PHE A 49 2.21 -12.27 -1.65
C PHE A 49 1.60 -11.55 -2.86
N GLN A 50 0.61 -12.16 -3.52
CA GLN A 50 -0.06 -11.55 -4.68
C GLN A 50 -0.85 -10.29 -4.29
N ALA A 51 -1.59 -10.32 -3.17
CA ALA A 51 -2.29 -9.15 -2.66
C ALA A 51 -1.34 -7.97 -2.39
N VAL A 52 -0.29 -8.21 -1.60
CA VAL A 52 0.73 -7.20 -1.27
C VAL A 52 1.45 -6.70 -2.52
N THR A 53 1.71 -7.58 -3.49
CA THR A 53 2.32 -7.20 -4.77
C THR A 53 1.45 -6.21 -5.53
N CYS A 54 0.13 -6.45 -5.61
CA CYS A 54 -0.82 -5.52 -6.21
C CYS A 54 -0.84 -4.16 -5.48
N GLU A 55 -0.97 -4.18 -4.15
CA GLU A 55 -1.02 -2.95 -3.35
C GLU A 55 0.29 -2.13 -3.47
N ARG A 56 1.45 -2.79 -3.45
CA ARG A 56 2.74 -2.12 -3.61
C ARG A 56 2.97 -1.57 -5.01
N ALA A 57 2.48 -2.25 -6.05
CA ALA A 57 2.52 -1.74 -7.41
C ALA A 57 1.67 -0.47 -7.57
N PHE A 58 0.50 -0.43 -6.92
CA PHE A 58 -0.33 0.77 -6.83
C PHE A 58 0.40 1.93 -6.13
N LEU A 59 0.97 1.68 -4.95
CA LEU A 59 1.73 2.69 -4.21
C LEU A 59 2.92 3.23 -5.01
N ALA A 60 3.66 2.34 -5.69
CA ALA A 60 4.82 2.71 -6.49
C ALA A 60 4.45 3.58 -7.70
N ALA A 61 3.34 3.28 -8.38
CA ALA A 61 2.85 4.08 -9.51
C ALA A 61 2.46 5.52 -9.09
N LEU A 62 2.13 5.71 -7.82
CA LEU A 62 1.78 7.00 -7.23
C LEU A 62 2.97 7.73 -6.59
N ASP A 63 4.18 7.15 -6.65
CA ASP A 63 5.38 7.62 -5.94
C ASP A 63 5.12 7.84 -4.43
N GLY A 64 4.36 6.90 -3.84
CA GLY A 64 3.87 6.96 -2.48
C GLY A 64 4.81 6.34 -1.44
N ASN A 65 4.61 6.71 -0.18
CA ASN A 65 5.33 6.14 0.97
C ASN A 65 4.45 6.14 2.24
N CYS A 66 5.02 5.81 3.40
CA CYS A 66 4.26 5.71 4.65
C CYS A 66 3.67 7.04 5.16
N LYS A 67 4.08 8.19 4.58
CA LYS A 67 3.61 9.53 4.95
C LYS A 67 2.64 10.11 3.91
N THR A 68 2.48 9.48 2.76
CA THR A 68 1.49 9.92 1.77
C THR A 68 0.10 9.46 2.19
N PRO A 69 -0.95 10.30 2.03
CA PRO A 69 -2.36 9.94 2.27
C PRO A 69 -2.89 8.98 1.19
N ILE A 70 -2.32 7.78 1.16
CA ILE A 70 -2.62 6.69 0.22
C ILE A 70 -2.98 5.45 1.03
N ALA A 71 -4.13 4.87 0.69
CA ALA A 71 -4.63 3.62 1.24
C ALA A 71 -4.92 2.64 0.11
N GLY A 72 -4.87 1.35 0.41
CA GLY A 72 -5.19 0.33 -0.56
C GLY A 72 -5.11 -1.07 0.03
N GLN A 73 -6.01 -1.93 -0.41
CA GLN A 73 -6.03 -3.32 -0.02
C GLN A 73 -6.49 -4.22 -1.15
N ALA A 74 -5.81 -5.34 -1.33
CA ALA A 74 -6.17 -6.43 -2.21
C ALA A 74 -6.61 -7.66 -1.40
N LYS A 75 -7.65 -8.35 -1.86
CA LYS A 75 -8.04 -9.68 -1.40
C LYS A 75 -7.89 -10.67 -2.54
N VAL A 76 -7.34 -11.84 -2.24
CA VAL A 76 -7.21 -12.95 -3.19
C VAL A 76 -8.14 -14.08 -2.80
N GLU A 77 -9.08 -14.42 -3.66
CA GLU A 77 -10.03 -15.53 -3.49
C GLU A 77 -10.15 -16.25 -4.84
N ASP A 78 -10.07 -17.59 -4.83
CA ASP A 78 -10.20 -18.44 -6.03
C ASP A 78 -9.31 -18.01 -7.22
N GLY A 79 -8.08 -17.57 -6.93
CA GLY A 79 -7.13 -17.12 -7.95
C GLY A 79 -7.44 -15.75 -8.56
N LYS A 80 -8.38 -15.01 -7.99
CA LYS A 80 -8.75 -13.64 -8.39
C LYS A 80 -8.38 -12.63 -7.33
N ILE A 81 -7.91 -11.46 -7.76
CA ILE A 81 -7.72 -10.27 -6.92
C ILE A 81 -8.95 -9.39 -7.00
N ARG A 82 -9.43 -8.92 -5.85
CA ARG A 82 -10.25 -7.71 -5.70
C ARG A 82 -9.43 -6.65 -4.97
N PHE A 83 -9.15 -5.55 -5.65
CA PHE A 83 -8.35 -4.43 -5.14
C PHE A 83 -9.20 -3.17 -4.99
N ARG A 84 -8.97 -2.45 -3.89
CA ARG A 84 -9.46 -1.08 -3.66
C ARG A 84 -8.28 -0.17 -3.35
N GLY A 85 -8.26 1.00 -3.96
CA GLY A 85 -7.29 2.06 -3.70
C GLY A 85 -7.97 3.39 -3.37
N LEU A 86 -7.32 4.20 -2.54
CA LEU A 86 -7.75 5.54 -2.18
C LEU A 86 -6.52 6.47 -2.11
N VAL A 87 -6.66 7.66 -2.68
CA VAL A 87 -5.72 8.77 -2.50
C VAL A 87 -6.51 9.98 -2.04
N SER A 88 -6.07 10.70 -1.02
CA SER A 88 -6.76 11.90 -0.53
C SER A 88 -5.83 13.08 -0.36
N SER A 89 -6.35 14.31 -0.42
CA SER A 89 -5.60 15.47 0.07
C SER A 89 -5.39 15.34 1.59
N PRO A 90 -4.35 15.97 2.15
CA PRO A 90 -4.12 15.95 3.60
C PRO A 90 -5.28 16.50 4.44
N ASP A 91 -6.06 17.42 3.88
CA ASP A 91 -7.25 17.99 4.51
C ASP A 91 -8.55 17.21 4.22
N GLY A 92 -8.45 16.10 3.46
CA GLY A 92 -9.56 15.22 3.12
C GLY A 92 -10.58 15.78 2.13
N LYS A 93 -10.38 17.00 1.59
CA LYS A 93 -11.33 17.64 0.67
C LYS A 93 -11.35 17.02 -0.72
N GLN A 94 -10.21 16.52 -1.18
CA GLN A 94 -10.10 15.78 -2.43
C GLN A 94 -9.86 14.32 -2.13
N MET A 95 -10.58 13.44 -2.81
CA MET A 95 -10.47 12.00 -2.65
C MET A 95 -10.69 11.31 -4.00
N PHE A 96 -9.78 10.42 -4.35
CA PHE A 96 -9.83 9.59 -5.56
C PHE A 96 -9.88 8.14 -5.12
N ARG A 97 -10.92 7.42 -5.54
CA ARG A 97 -11.15 6.01 -5.20
C ARG A 97 -11.11 5.18 -6.48
N ILE A 98 -10.54 4.00 -6.39
CA ILE A 98 -10.48 3.07 -7.51
C ILE A 98 -10.70 1.63 -7.06
N GLU A 99 -11.39 0.86 -7.88
CA GLU A 99 -11.54 -0.59 -7.70
C GLU A 99 -11.02 -1.31 -8.95
N ARG A 100 -10.45 -2.50 -8.74
CA ARG A 100 -10.01 -3.42 -9.80
C ARG A 100 -10.26 -4.86 -9.41
N ASP A 101 -10.68 -5.65 -10.37
CA ASP A 101 -10.74 -7.10 -10.26
C ASP A 101 -9.93 -7.72 -11.41
N GLY A 102 -9.30 -8.86 -11.15
CA GLY A 102 -8.53 -9.57 -12.18
C GLY A 102 -7.88 -10.84 -11.67
N ASP A 103 -7.07 -11.47 -12.50
CA ASP A 103 -6.33 -12.68 -12.11
C ASP A 103 -5.20 -12.34 -11.13
N ALA A 104 -5.00 -13.22 -10.14
CA ALA A 104 -3.95 -13.03 -9.15
C ALA A 104 -2.55 -13.00 -9.79
N SER A 105 -2.34 -13.71 -10.89
CA SER A 105 -1.10 -13.65 -11.68
C SER A 105 -0.80 -12.26 -12.26
N ASP A 106 -1.80 -11.40 -12.39
CA ASP A 106 -1.68 -10.05 -12.95
C ASP A 106 -1.54 -8.97 -11.86
N ALA A 107 -1.25 -9.35 -10.61
CA ALA A 107 -1.18 -8.46 -9.45
C ALA A 107 -0.44 -7.14 -9.72
N VAL A 108 0.75 -7.20 -10.32
CA VAL A 108 1.56 -6.02 -10.65
C VAL A 108 0.84 -5.11 -11.66
N ALA A 109 0.26 -5.70 -12.70
CA ALA A 109 -0.43 -4.94 -13.76
C ALA A 109 -1.71 -4.28 -13.23
N LEU A 110 -2.48 -5.00 -12.40
CA LEU A 110 -3.69 -4.47 -11.75
C LEU A 110 -3.36 -3.28 -10.85
N GLY A 111 -2.39 -3.44 -9.95
CA GLY A 111 -1.99 -2.40 -9.02
C GLY A 111 -1.42 -1.17 -9.73
N ARG A 112 -0.48 -1.39 -10.65
CA ARG A 112 0.14 -0.31 -11.43
C ARG A 112 -0.89 0.44 -12.26
N GLY A 113 -1.75 -0.27 -12.99
CA GLY A 113 -2.79 0.35 -13.82
C GLY A 113 -3.79 1.16 -12.99
N ALA A 114 -4.14 0.70 -11.79
CA ALA A 114 -4.96 1.47 -10.87
C ALA A 114 -4.25 2.77 -10.42
N GLY A 115 -2.95 2.70 -10.12
CA GLY A 115 -2.19 3.88 -9.69
C GLY A 115 -2.03 4.91 -10.81
N GLU A 116 -1.74 4.44 -12.03
CA GLU A 116 -1.63 5.31 -13.21
C GLU A 116 -2.96 6.00 -13.55
N GLU A 117 -4.09 5.29 -13.41
CA GLU A 117 -5.42 5.89 -13.61
C GLU A 117 -5.72 6.97 -12.56
N VAL A 118 -5.51 6.68 -11.28
CA VAL A 118 -5.71 7.67 -10.21
C VAL A 118 -4.79 8.87 -10.40
N ARG A 119 -3.52 8.65 -10.80
CA ARG A 119 -2.58 9.74 -11.07
C ARG A 119 -3.10 10.66 -12.17
N LYS A 120 -3.59 10.06 -13.26
CA LYS A 120 -4.15 10.79 -14.40
C LYS A 120 -5.41 11.57 -14.01
N GLU A 121 -6.27 11.00 -13.19
CA GLU A 121 -7.51 11.63 -12.73
C GLU A 121 -7.24 12.80 -11.79
N ALA A 122 -6.37 12.61 -10.80
CA ALA A 122 -6.04 13.64 -9.82
C ALA A 122 -5.17 14.77 -10.39
N GLY A 123 -4.33 14.44 -11.38
CA GLY A 123 -3.46 15.38 -12.08
C GLY A 123 -2.20 15.76 -11.30
N GLU A 124 -1.17 16.21 -12.03
CA GLU A 124 0.16 16.47 -11.46
C GLU A 124 0.15 17.51 -10.35
N LYS A 125 -0.68 18.56 -10.46
CA LYS A 125 -0.81 19.60 -9.43
C LYS A 125 -1.19 19.03 -8.06
N PHE A 126 -2.09 18.04 -8.02
CA PHE A 126 -2.48 17.38 -6.77
C PHE A 126 -1.29 16.65 -6.14
N PHE A 127 -0.49 15.94 -6.94
CA PHE A 127 0.70 15.23 -6.45
C PHE A 127 1.82 16.19 -6.05
N GLU A 128 2.00 17.31 -6.74
CA GLU A 128 2.95 18.36 -6.34
C GLU A 128 2.61 18.91 -4.94
N GLU A 129 1.34 19.23 -4.70
CA GLU A 129 0.87 19.70 -3.39
C GLU A 129 1.02 18.63 -2.30
N MET A 130 0.71 17.37 -2.63
CA MET A 130 0.88 16.23 -1.72
C MET A 130 2.36 16.03 -1.35
N GLN A 131 3.27 16.10 -2.32
CA GLN A 131 4.71 15.92 -2.06
C GLN A 131 5.27 17.08 -1.24
N ALA A 132 4.87 18.32 -1.51
CA ALA A 132 5.24 19.47 -0.69
C ALA A 132 4.79 19.30 0.76
N TYR A 133 3.58 18.79 1.00
CA TYR A 133 3.09 18.47 2.34
C TYR A 133 3.92 17.39 3.04
N VAL A 134 4.25 16.30 2.35
CA VAL A 134 5.08 15.22 2.90
C VAL A 134 6.47 15.72 3.30
N GLN A 135 7.09 16.60 2.49
CA GLN A 135 8.38 17.21 2.80
C GLN A 135 8.31 18.08 4.08
N LEU A 136 7.24 18.85 4.25
CA LEU A 136 7.02 19.65 5.47
C LEU A 136 6.94 18.77 6.72
N ILE A 137 6.20 17.65 6.66
CA ILE A 137 6.13 16.69 7.78
C ILE A 137 7.49 16.04 8.04
N GLN A 138 8.23 15.70 6.99
CA GLN A 138 9.55 15.09 7.11
C GLN A 138 10.52 16.03 7.83
N ALA A 139 10.63 17.29 7.39
CA ALA A 139 11.48 18.30 7.99
C ALA A 139 11.13 18.55 9.47
N ALA A 140 9.85 18.56 9.83
CA ALA A 140 9.40 18.73 11.21
C ALA A 140 9.77 17.56 12.14
N ASN A 141 10.06 16.37 11.59
CA ASN A 141 10.34 15.14 12.35
C ASN A 141 11.82 14.74 12.36
N GLU A 142 12.72 15.51 11.73
CA GLU A 142 14.16 15.26 11.85
C GLU A 142 14.62 15.53 13.28
N LYS A 143 15.07 14.48 13.98
CA LYS A 143 15.75 14.64 15.26
C LYS A 143 17.09 15.36 15.02
N PRO A 144 17.50 16.31 15.88
CA PRO A 144 18.82 16.92 15.75
C PRO A 144 19.89 15.82 15.77
N VAL A 145 20.75 15.83 14.76
CA VAL A 145 21.90 14.93 14.67
C VAL A 145 22.74 15.14 15.92
N ARG A 146 22.85 14.12 16.77
CA ARG A 146 23.80 14.15 17.88
C ARG A 146 25.21 14.13 17.27
N GLY A 147 25.92 15.24 17.37
CA GLY A 147 27.34 15.35 17.06
C GLY A 147 28.22 14.62 18.06
#